data_AF-V8CAI0-F1
#
_entry.id   AF-V8CAI0-F1
#
_cell.length_a   1.000
_cell.length_b   1.000
_cell.length_c   1.000
_cell.angle_alpha   90.00
_cell.angle_beta   90.00
_cell.angle_gamma   90.00
#
_symmetry.space_group_name_H-M   'P 1'
#
loop_
_entity.id
_entity.type
_entity.pdbx_description
1 polymer ?
#
loop_
_entity_poly.entity_id
_entity_poly.type
_entity_poly.pdbx_seq_one_letter_code
_entity_poly.pdbx_strand_id
1 'polypeptide(L)'
;MSKRIGFWQSDFFEIKRARFWDFWQTRFLQTRFYQAGFLLVVYIALFSGCATDIKSLEKFAHTYYYQDAKQASEFALKKSDDKDLLWLTQAGVSAFSASDDSTLDLLEKSENLFSKYEGEGLLATGGAQVGATMVNDNAMAYKGNIYEGVFLNYYKALAQMEAGEENATRVELNRANDRQRRAKDYYAKQINEAMNEENERYAKSSARGVVDRDSSQRQASRQLESKYSNLRQFRAFDGFINPAVSYVSGLYFALIGDSKGIDYLKESYGITKLETIANDLDYLTSPHFRANTKSSRDFIASLRHSGDKKSSDNNDENTDEDNAQNQMLQNQIFADELEKLESSEFYTWIVLEEGRQPYKSEFKISLPIVTTDGIYHFGVALPQLEEGISFASHYTLESAPNSLRKESSEFYELADTDKIIATEFEKRLNAIIARAFVSSSLKVATQLGLSTGLGQVNSGLGLLGSIFGSAYSALSTNADLRITSVLPKRILLAKVKNIPPNPTQNQLNTKASQKQESKEQAKKVAKGDFDYTIYADKSKISSINFALESCYEVSKESAQKSQESKKIKKRKKGSKTLSLCPYTHNIIYLRHTKAKTYHKILFSR
;
A
#
# COMPACT_ATOMS: atom_id res chain seq x y z
N MET A 1 -67.13 -33.31 85.17
CA MET A 1 -66.14 -32.31 85.63
C MET A 1 -64.84 -32.50 84.88
N SER A 2 -64.41 -31.55 84.04
CA SER A 2 -63.02 -31.41 83.53
C SER A 2 -62.99 -30.52 82.27
N LYS A 3 -62.34 -29.35 82.34
CA LYS A 3 -61.73 -28.61 81.20
C LYS A 3 -60.69 -27.67 81.80
N ARG A 4 -59.41 -28.04 81.80
CA ARG A 4 -58.35 -27.93 80.76
C ARG A 4 -57.85 -26.51 80.51
N ILE A 5 -56.55 -26.40 80.71
CA ILE A 5 -55.61 -25.29 80.67
C ILE A 5 -55.16 -25.02 79.23
N GLY A 6 -54.82 -23.76 78.94
CA GLY A 6 -53.80 -23.35 77.96
C GLY A 6 -54.31 -22.57 76.77
N PHE A 7 -53.94 -21.28 76.68
CA PHE A 7 -53.81 -20.38 75.51
C PHE A 7 -53.72 -18.95 76.10
N TRP A 8 -52.59 -18.23 76.06
CA TRP A 8 -52.18 -17.38 74.95
C TRP A 8 -50.79 -16.80 75.28
N GLN A 9 -49.72 -17.34 74.70
CA GLN A 9 -48.41 -16.65 74.67
C GLN A 9 -47.49 -17.26 73.59
N SER A 10 -47.91 -17.25 72.32
CA SER A 10 -47.06 -17.69 71.20
C SER A 10 -47.20 -16.90 69.89
N ASP A 11 -48.23 -16.07 69.73
CA ASP A 11 -48.58 -15.62 68.36
C ASP A 11 -47.97 -14.27 67.94
N PHE A 12 -47.26 -13.56 68.83
CA PHE A 12 -46.67 -12.26 68.49
C PHE A 12 -45.19 -12.33 68.06
N PHE A 13 -44.48 -13.43 68.34
CA PHE A 13 -43.06 -13.61 67.99
C PHE A 13 -42.82 -14.40 66.69
N GLU A 14 -43.77 -15.24 66.27
CA GLU A 14 -43.70 -16.02 65.02
C GLU A 14 -43.94 -15.17 63.77
N ILE A 15 -44.91 -14.25 63.80
CA ILE A 15 -45.29 -13.43 62.63
C ILE A 15 -44.22 -12.39 62.27
N LYS A 16 -43.45 -11.89 63.25
CA LYS A 16 -42.33 -10.97 63.00
C LYS A 16 -41.06 -11.67 62.51
N ARG A 17 -40.82 -12.95 62.86
CA ARG A 17 -39.69 -13.72 62.32
C ARG A 17 -39.92 -14.15 60.87
N ALA A 18 -41.12 -14.59 60.52
CA ALA A 18 -41.45 -15.00 59.15
C ALA A 18 -41.36 -13.82 58.14
N ARG A 19 -41.91 -12.64 58.47
CA ARG A 19 -41.80 -11.45 57.61
C ARG A 19 -40.39 -10.86 57.56
N PHE A 20 -39.58 -11.02 58.61
CA PHE A 20 -38.18 -10.55 58.60
C PHE A 20 -37.28 -11.47 57.78
N TRP A 21 -37.50 -12.78 57.82
CA TRP A 21 -36.80 -13.75 56.96
C TRP A 21 -37.20 -13.60 55.49
N ASP A 22 -38.50 -13.48 55.16
CA ASP A 22 -38.94 -13.24 53.77
C ASP A 22 -38.42 -11.90 53.22
N PHE A 23 -38.38 -10.85 54.05
CA PHE A 23 -37.86 -9.54 53.66
C PHE A 23 -36.34 -9.56 53.44
N TRP A 24 -35.59 -10.33 54.26
CA TRP A 24 -34.14 -10.50 54.05
C TRP A 24 -33.83 -11.44 52.89
N GLN A 25 -34.57 -12.54 52.69
CA GLN A 25 -34.38 -13.46 51.57
C GLN A 25 -34.66 -12.78 50.22
N THR A 26 -35.75 -12.00 50.12
CA THR A 26 -36.09 -11.25 48.90
C THR A 26 -35.09 -10.13 48.60
N ARG A 27 -34.58 -9.39 49.60
CA ARG A 27 -33.51 -8.40 49.40
C ARG A 27 -32.14 -9.03 49.11
N PHE A 28 -31.81 -10.17 49.71
CA PHE A 28 -30.53 -10.87 49.46
C PHE A 28 -30.52 -11.53 48.07
N LEU A 29 -31.64 -12.09 47.62
CA LEU A 29 -31.82 -12.59 46.25
C LEU A 29 -31.83 -11.45 45.22
N GLN A 30 -32.52 -10.34 45.48
CA GLN A 30 -32.49 -9.16 44.61
C GLN A 30 -31.08 -8.58 44.47
N THR A 31 -30.35 -8.40 45.58
CA THR A 31 -28.99 -7.84 45.53
C THR A 31 -27.99 -8.74 44.81
N ARG A 32 -28.08 -10.09 44.92
CA ARG A 32 -27.26 -11.00 44.11
C ARG A 32 -27.65 -11.03 42.63
N PHE A 33 -28.93 -10.89 42.29
CA PHE A 33 -29.39 -10.72 40.91
C PHE A 33 -28.89 -9.41 40.29
N TYR A 34 -28.95 -8.30 41.03
CA TYR A 34 -28.41 -7.02 40.57
C TYR A 34 -26.88 -7.03 40.46
N GLN A 35 -26.17 -7.72 41.36
CA GLN A 35 -24.71 -7.88 41.26
C GLN A 35 -24.30 -8.79 40.09
N ALA A 36 -25.02 -9.90 39.86
CA ALA A 36 -24.78 -10.78 38.71
C ALA A 36 -25.13 -10.09 37.37
N GLY A 37 -26.24 -9.34 37.34
CA GLY A 37 -26.63 -8.52 36.18
C GLY A 37 -25.66 -7.37 35.91
N PHE A 38 -25.17 -6.70 36.96
CA PHE A 38 -24.14 -5.67 36.83
C PHE A 38 -22.80 -6.24 36.35
N LEU A 39 -22.37 -7.39 36.88
CA LEU A 39 -21.17 -8.09 36.40
C LEU A 39 -21.33 -8.56 34.95
N LEU A 40 -22.51 -9.03 34.54
CA LEU A 40 -22.81 -9.38 33.15
C LEU A 40 -22.77 -8.16 32.22
N VAL A 41 -23.35 -7.02 32.62
CA VAL A 41 -23.33 -5.77 31.85
C VAL A 41 -21.93 -5.17 31.79
N VAL A 42 -21.17 -5.21 32.89
CA VAL A 42 -19.76 -4.80 32.92
C VAL A 42 -18.91 -5.73 32.06
N TYR A 43 -19.17 -7.04 32.05
CA TYR A 43 -18.51 -7.99 31.16
C TYR A 43 -18.84 -7.66 29.69
N ILE A 44 -20.12 -7.44 29.34
CA ILE A 44 -20.54 -7.04 27.98
C ILE A 44 -19.91 -5.70 27.57
N ALA A 45 -19.81 -4.73 28.48
CA ALA A 45 -19.21 -3.42 28.21
C ALA A 45 -17.68 -3.50 28.02
N LEU A 46 -16.99 -4.37 28.77
CA LEU A 46 -15.53 -4.54 28.73
C LEU A 46 -15.01 -5.22 27.45
N PHE A 47 -15.86 -5.94 26.69
CA PHE A 47 -15.46 -6.63 25.45
C PHE A 47 -15.80 -5.88 24.15
N SER A 48 -16.18 -4.60 24.23
CA SER A 48 -16.45 -3.75 23.06
C SER A 48 -15.20 -3.07 22.46
N GLY A 49 -14.01 -3.29 23.05
CA GLY A 49 -12.75 -2.69 22.63
C GLY A 49 -11.94 -3.55 21.67
N CYS A 50 -11.33 -2.88 20.68
CA CYS A 50 -10.31 -3.39 19.75
C CYS A 50 -10.83 -4.16 18.51
N ALA A 51 -11.44 -3.43 17.58
CA ALA A 51 -11.38 -3.74 16.17
C ALA A 51 -11.08 -2.46 15.39
N THR A 52 -10.17 -2.51 14.43
CA THR A 52 -10.04 -1.46 13.41
C THR A 52 -11.41 -1.28 12.77
N ASP A 53 -12.08 -0.16 13.02
CA ASP A 53 -13.42 0.11 12.50
C ASP A 53 -13.37 0.15 10.97
N ILE A 54 -14.11 -0.72 10.29
CA ILE A 54 -14.24 -0.77 8.82
C ILE A 54 -14.58 0.61 8.27
N LYS A 55 -15.41 1.40 9.00
CA LYS A 55 -15.74 2.77 8.62
C LYS A 55 -14.51 3.67 8.55
N SER A 56 -13.49 3.43 9.38
CA SER A 56 -12.23 4.16 9.33
C SER A 56 -11.44 3.80 8.07
N LEU A 57 -11.43 2.52 7.65
CA LEU A 57 -10.77 2.11 6.40
C LEU A 57 -11.48 2.68 5.17
N GLU A 58 -12.82 2.62 5.13
CA GLU A 58 -13.61 3.23 4.07
C GLU A 58 -13.41 4.75 4.01
N LYS A 59 -13.41 5.42 5.17
CA LYS A 59 -13.13 6.86 5.26
C LYS A 59 -11.73 7.18 4.74
N PHE A 60 -10.71 6.42 5.13
CA PHE A 60 -9.36 6.59 4.63
C PHE A 60 -9.30 6.41 3.11
N ALA A 61 -9.83 5.32 2.59
CA ALA A 61 -9.86 5.05 1.15
C ALA A 61 -10.58 6.17 0.40
N HIS A 62 -11.74 6.62 0.90
CA HIS A 62 -12.47 7.73 0.31
C HIS A 62 -11.61 9.00 0.28
N THR A 63 -10.96 9.36 1.39
CA THR A 63 -10.09 10.54 1.46
C THR A 63 -8.89 10.42 0.53
N TYR A 64 -8.25 9.25 0.41
CA TYR A 64 -7.10 9.06 -0.46
C TYR A 64 -7.48 9.12 -1.95
N TYR A 65 -8.51 8.37 -2.38
CA TYR A 65 -8.86 8.22 -3.80
C TYR A 65 -9.73 9.35 -4.36
N TYR A 66 -10.55 10.00 -3.52
CA TYR A 66 -11.56 10.95 -3.96
C TYR A 66 -11.40 12.35 -3.35
N GLN A 67 -10.39 12.58 -2.52
CA GLN A 67 -10.12 13.90 -1.93
C GLN A 67 -8.64 14.28 -2.09
N ASP A 68 -7.81 14.04 -1.07
CA ASP A 68 -6.42 14.45 -1.09
C ASP A 68 -5.53 13.52 -0.27
N ALA A 69 -4.41 13.11 -0.87
CA ALA A 69 -3.44 12.21 -0.26
C ALA A 69 -2.78 12.77 1.01
N LYS A 70 -2.60 14.10 1.15
CA LYS A 70 -2.04 14.66 2.38
C LYS A 70 -3.02 14.50 3.54
N GLN A 71 -4.30 14.80 3.30
CA GLN A 71 -5.36 14.59 4.29
C GLN A 71 -5.49 13.11 4.67
N ALA A 72 -5.36 12.21 3.69
CA ALA A 72 -5.38 10.77 3.95
C ALA A 72 -4.18 10.34 4.81
N SER A 73 -2.99 10.84 4.52
CA SER A 73 -1.78 10.58 5.32
C SER A 73 -1.93 11.05 6.77
N GLU A 74 -2.42 12.29 6.97
CA GLU A 74 -2.68 12.85 8.30
C GLU A 74 -3.76 12.05 9.06
N PHE A 75 -4.80 11.57 8.38
CA PHE A 75 -5.82 10.72 8.98
C PHE A 75 -5.25 9.37 9.42
N ALA A 76 -4.46 8.73 8.56
CA ALA A 76 -3.81 7.46 8.87
C ALA A 76 -2.82 7.60 10.03
N LEU A 77 -2.01 8.67 10.05
CA LEU A 77 -1.05 8.93 11.12
C LEU A 77 -1.73 9.16 12.49
N LYS A 78 -2.91 9.78 12.52
CA LYS A 78 -3.71 9.92 13.76
C LYS A 78 -4.28 8.59 14.26
N LYS A 79 -4.39 7.60 13.38
CA LYS A 79 -4.89 6.25 13.69
C LYS A 79 -3.76 5.28 13.99
N SER A 80 -2.55 5.54 13.53
CA SER A 80 -1.39 4.68 13.75
C SER A 80 -0.87 4.78 15.18
N ASP A 81 -0.52 3.62 15.73
CA ASP A 81 0.48 3.48 16.79
C ASP A 81 1.78 2.93 16.15
N ASP A 82 2.90 2.97 16.86
CA ASP A 82 4.21 2.48 16.39
C ASP A 82 4.20 0.99 16.02
N LYS A 83 3.16 0.25 16.43
CA LYS A 83 2.97 -1.18 16.16
C LYS A 83 1.85 -1.47 15.14
N ASP A 84 1.25 -0.45 14.53
CA ASP A 84 0.15 -0.60 13.57
C ASP A 84 0.64 -0.50 12.12
N LEU A 85 1.01 -1.65 11.56
CA LEU A 85 1.53 -1.76 10.19
C LEU A 85 0.58 -1.20 9.15
N LEU A 86 -0.74 -1.42 9.30
CA LEU A 86 -1.72 -1.01 8.31
C LEU A 86 -1.77 0.51 8.20
N TRP A 87 -1.93 1.18 9.35
CA TRP A 87 -2.03 2.64 9.36
C TRP A 87 -0.70 3.31 9.01
N LEU A 88 0.45 2.75 9.45
CA LEU A 88 1.76 3.26 9.06
C LEU A 88 1.99 3.16 7.54
N THR A 89 1.67 2.01 6.93
CA THR A 89 1.79 1.81 5.48
C THR A 89 0.92 2.80 4.71
N GLN A 90 -0.33 2.94 5.15
CA GLN A 90 -1.29 3.88 4.56
C GLN A 90 -0.82 5.34 4.70
N ALA A 91 -0.25 5.71 5.85
CA ALA A 91 0.31 7.03 6.08
C ALA A 91 1.50 7.30 5.16
N GLY A 92 2.44 6.35 5.05
CA GLY A 92 3.66 6.47 4.25
C GLY A 92 3.42 6.57 2.74
N VAL A 93 2.58 5.71 2.16
CA VAL A 93 2.27 5.75 0.71
C VAL A 93 1.45 7.00 0.35
N SER A 94 0.57 7.44 1.27
CA SER A 94 -0.18 8.70 1.09
C SER A 94 0.74 9.93 1.20
N ALA A 95 1.68 9.93 2.16
CA ALA A 95 2.71 10.95 2.29
C ALA A 95 3.59 11.03 1.03
N PHE A 96 4.00 9.88 0.49
CA PHE A 96 4.71 9.79 -0.78
C PHE A 96 3.92 10.48 -1.89
N SER A 97 2.65 10.11 -2.07
CA SER A 97 1.79 10.72 -3.10
C SER A 97 1.68 12.25 -2.92
N ALA A 98 1.64 12.74 -1.68
CA ALA A 98 1.56 14.16 -1.36
C ALA A 98 2.90 14.92 -1.42
N SER A 99 4.02 14.24 -1.72
CA SER A 99 5.39 14.76 -1.56
C SER A 99 5.60 15.39 -0.17
N ASP A 100 5.24 14.65 0.87
CA ASP A 100 5.40 15.07 2.26
C ASP A 100 6.78 14.66 2.81
N ASP A 101 7.41 15.51 3.61
CA ASP A 101 8.77 15.29 4.14
C ASP A 101 8.83 14.06 5.07
N SER A 102 7.69 13.64 5.65
CA SER A 102 7.59 12.45 6.50
C SER A 102 7.63 11.11 5.74
N THR A 103 7.60 11.13 4.41
CA THR A 103 7.47 9.93 3.55
C THR A 103 8.46 8.82 3.92
N LEU A 104 9.76 9.12 3.94
CA LEU A 104 10.79 8.09 4.15
C LEU A 104 10.76 7.54 5.58
N ASP A 105 10.50 8.38 6.59
CA ASP A 105 10.38 7.94 7.99
C ASP A 105 9.19 6.98 8.17
N LEU A 106 8.03 7.32 7.60
CA LEU A 106 6.83 6.49 7.70
C LEU A 106 6.98 5.16 6.96
N LEU A 107 7.56 5.17 5.76
CA LEU A 107 7.81 3.95 4.99
C LEU A 107 8.88 3.05 5.65
N GLU A 108 9.91 3.65 6.25
CA GLU A 108 10.94 2.92 7.01
C GLU A 108 10.34 2.25 8.26
N LYS A 109 9.52 2.96 9.03
CA LYS A 109 8.78 2.38 10.17
C LYS A 109 7.89 1.22 9.74
N SER A 110 7.17 1.41 8.63
CA SER A 110 6.31 0.37 8.05
C SER A 110 7.10 -0.87 7.64
N GLU A 111 8.22 -0.69 6.93
CA GLU A 111 9.07 -1.80 6.48
C GLU A 111 9.71 -2.55 7.66
N ASN A 112 10.20 -1.84 8.67
CA ASN A 112 10.79 -2.48 9.86
C ASN A 112 9.77 -3.36 10.59
N LEU A 113 8.54 -2.85 10.74
CA LEU A 113 7.45 -3.62 11.33
C LEU A 113 7.01 -4.79 10.45
N PHE A 114 6.90 -4.58 9.14
CA PHE A 114 6.59 -5.64 8.18
C PHE A 114 7.64 -6.75 8.21
N SER A 115 8.93 -6.39 8.18
CA SER A 115 10.05 -7.36 8.17
C SER A 115 10.10 -8.17 9.46
N LYS A 116 9.74 -7.57 10.60
CA LYS A 116 9.53 -8.29 11.85
C LYS A 116 8.42 -9.33 11.71
N TYR A 117 7.25 -8.95 11.21
CA TYR A 117 6.12 -9.88 11.03
C TYR A 117 6.39 -10.94 9.94
N GLU A 118 7.14 -10.60 8.89
CA GLU A 118 7.62 -11.53 7.86
C GLU A 118 8.53 -12.61 8.49
N GLY A 119 9.45 -12.21 9.38
CA GLY A 119 10.30 -13.15 10.12
C GLY A 119 9.56 -14.02 11.15
N GLU A 120 8.52 -13.49 11.78
CA GLU A 120 7.64 -14.22 12.72
C GLU A 120 6.64 -15.15 12.02
N GLY A 121 6.46 -14.98 10.71
CA GLY A 121 5.43 -15.65 9.93
C GLY A 121 4.13 -14.85 9.82
N LEU A 122 3.83 -14.42 8.59
CA LEU A 122 2.64 -13.62 8.24
C LEU A 122 1.33 -14.38 8.46
N LEU A 123 1.36 -15.72 8.46
CA LEU A 123 0.19 -16.56 8.73
C LEU A 123 0.15 -17.08 10.17
N ALA A 124 1.25 -17.01 10.93
CA ALA A 124 1.34 -17.55 12.28
C ALA A 124 0.39 -16.86 13.26
N THR A 125 -0.20 -17.61 14.19
CA THR A 125 -1.11 -17.05 15.21
C THR A 125 -0.45 -16.72 16.55
N GLY A 126 0.79 -17.15 16.76
CA GLY A 126 1.46 -17.23 18.07
C GLY A 126 2.08 -15.98 18.72
N GLY A 127 1.68 -14.76 18.38
CA GLY A 127 2.31 -13.54 18.92
C GLY A 127 1.43 -12.74 19.88
N ALA A 128 1.62 -12.90 21.20
CA ALA A 128 1.19 -12.01 22.30
C ALA A 128 -0.16 -12.21 23.05
N GLN A 129 -0.90 -13.30 22.87
CA GLN A 129 -2.00 -13.65 23.80
C GLN A 129 -1.90 -15.12 24.28
N VAL A 130 -1.01 -15.34 25.25
CA VAL A 130 -1.06 -16.56 26.08
C VAL A 130 -2.18 -16.36 27.11
N GLY A 131 -3.41 -16.66 26.69
CA GLY A 131 -4.61 -16.60 27.53
C GLY A 131 -5.90 -16.79 26.72
N ALA A 132 -6.63 -17.89 26.99
CA ALA A 132 -7.97 -18.25 26.49
C ALA A 132 -8.33 -17.79 25.06
N THR A 133 -7.91 -18.56 24.06
CA THR A 133 -8.18 -18.38 22.62
C THR A 133 -9.67 -18.52 22.26
N MET A 134 -10.44 -17.45 22.47
CA MET A 134 -11.77 -17.19 21.89
C MET A 134 -11.91 -15.72 21.44
N VAL A 135 -10.81 -15.11 20.99
CA VAL A 135 -10.83 -13.72 20.49
C VAL A 135 -11.13 -13.67 18.99
N ASN A 136 -11.71 -12.56 18.54
CA ASN A 136 -12.00 -12.25 17.14
C ASN A 136 -10.69 -12.07 16.34
N ASP A 137 -10.63 -12.51 15.07
CA ASP A 137 -9.46 -12.33 14.19
C ASP A 137 -9.05 -10.85 14.06
N ASN A 138 -10.01 -9.91 14.19
CA ASN A 138 -9.76 -8.47 14.23
C ASN A 138 -8.97 -7.99 15.46
N ALA A 139 -8.87 -8.81 16.52
CA ALA A 139 -8.06 -8.51 17.70
C ALA A 139 -6.57 -8.80 17.50
N MET A 140 -6.21 -9.58 16.47
CA MET A 140 -4.81 -9.84 16.12
C MET A 140 -4.18 -8.64 15.43
N ALA A 141 -2.86 -8.47 15.60
CA ALA A 141 -2.10 -7.46 14.85
C ALA A 141 -2.19 -7.70 13.35
N TYR A 142 -2.34 -6.62 12.57
CA TYR A 142 -2.26 -6.71 11.11
C TYR A 142 -0.82 -6.96 10.68
N LYS A 143 -0.54 -8.15 10.13
CA LYS A 143 0.81 -8.55 9.69
C LYS A 143 1.13 -8.23 8.23
N GLY A 144 0.09 -8.03 7.43
CA GLY A 144 0.22 -7.75 6.00
C GLY A 144 0.41 -8.98 5.11
N ASN A 145 0.95 -8.70 3.93
CA ASN A 145 0.98 -9.56 2.74
C ASN A 145 2.34 -9.38 2.03
N ILE A 146 2.88 -10.41 1.37
CA ILE A 146 4.17 -10.27 0.66
C ILE A 146 4.05 -9.24 -0.46
N TYR A 147 2.92 -9.16 -1.18
CA TYR A 147 2.75 -8.08 -2.18
C TYR A 147 2.79 -6.69 -1.53
N GLU A 148 2.33 -6.51 -0.28
CA GLU A 148 2.40 -5.24 0.43
C GLU A 148 3.85 -4.91 0.80
N GLY A 149 4.64 -5.90 1.22
CA GLY A 149 6.08 -5.76 1.42
C GLY A 149 6.82 -5.36 0.14
N VAL A 150 6.46 -5.95 -1.00
CA VAL A 150 7.00 -5.57 -2.31
C VAL A 150 6.66 -4.11 -2.63
N PHE A 151 5.40 -3.69 -2.47
CA PHE A 151 4.99 -2.31 -2.71
C PHE A 151 5.61 -1.31 -1.73
N LEU A 152 5.78 -1.68 -0.46
CA LEU A 152 6.48 -0.84 0.53
C LEU A 152 7.88 -0.48 0.04
N ASN A 153 8.68 -1.48 -0.35
CA ASN A 153 10.03 -1.24 -0.87
C ASN A 153 10.03 -0.58 -2.25
N TYR A 154 9.04 -0.87 -3.09
CA TYR A 154 8.85 -0.14 -4.35
C TYR A 154 8.63 1.35 -4.10
N TYR A 155 7.70 1.76 -3.23
CA TYR A 155 7.48 3.17 -2.91
C TYR A 155 8.66 3.82 -2.18
N LYS A 156 9.39 3.08 -1.32
CA LYS A 156 10.67 3.56 -0.75
C LYS A 156 11.70 3.83 -1.85
N ALA A 157 11.83 2.91 -2.82
CA ALA A 157 12.71 3.10 -3.96
C ALA A 157 12.30 4.33 -4.78
N LEU A 158 11.02 4.51 -5.10
CA LEU A 158 10.55 5.70 -5.83
C LEU A 158 10.83 6.99 -5.05
N ALA A 159 10.64 7.00 -3.73
CA ALA A 159 10.95 8.16 -2.89
C ALA A 159 12.46 8.47 -2.86
N GLN A 160 13.32 7.45 -2.85
CA GLN A 160 14.77 7.60 -2.91
C GLN A 160 15.27 8.01 -4.30
N MET A 161 14.60 7.54 -5.37
CA MET A 161 14.81 8.00 -6.74
C MET A 161 14.51 9.50 -6.85
N GLU A 162 13.36 9.95 -6.36
CA GLU A 162 12.98 11.37 -6.28
C GLU A 162 14.00 12.20 -5.48
N ALA A 163 14.57 11.61 -4.42
CA ALA A 163 15.63 12.25 -3.63
C ALA A 163 17.03 12.20 -4.29
N GLY A 164 17.20 11.47 -5.39
CA GLY A 164 18.49 11.24 -6.04
C GLY A 164 19.44 10.31 -5.26
N GLU A 165 18.95 9.61 -4.24
CA GLU A 165 19.73 8.73 -3.35
C GLU A 165 19.97 7.36 -4.01
N GLU A 166 21.02 7.30 -4.84
CA GLU A 166 21.29 6.15 -5.71
C GLU A 166 21.56 4.85 -4.94
N ASN A 167 22.44 4.89 -3.94
CA ASN A 167 22.76 3.70 -3.14
C ASN A 167 21.53 3.15 -2.42
N ALA A 168 20.72 4.03 -1.84
CA ALA A 168 19.49 3.64 -1.16
C ALA A 168 18.49 3.04 -2.16
N THR A 169 18.28 3.70 -3.30
CA THR A 169 17.40 3.22 -4.37
C THR A 169 17.78 1.81 -4.82
N ARG A 170 19.07 1.56 -5.05
CA ARG A 170 19.58 0.24 -5.45
C ARG A 170 19.23 -0.83 -4.41
N VAL A 171 19.29 -0.50 -3.12
CA VAL A 171 18.95 -1.43 -2.02
C VAL A 171 17.45 -1.75 -2.05
N GLU A 172 16.60 -0.74 -2.10
CA GLU A 172 15.15 -0.92 -2.02
C GLU A 172 14.57 -1.65 -3.24
N LEU A 173 15.07 -1.36 -4.45
CA LEU A 173 14.70 -2.12 -5.65
C LEU A 173 15.11 -3.60 -5.54
N ASN A 174 16.31 -3.89 -5.04
CA ASN A 174 16.71 -5.30 -4.84
C ASN A 174 15.84 -5.97 -3.78
N ARG A 175 15.49 -5.29 -2.68
CA ARG A 175 14.59 -5.83 -1.64
C ARG A 175 13.20 -6.14 -2.20
N ALA A 176 12.65 -5.28 -3.04
CA ALA A 176 11.34 -5.50 -3.67
C ALA A 176 11.37 -6.76 -4.57
N ASN A 177 12.33 -6.85 -5.48
CA ASN A 177 12.46 -8.01 -6.39
C ASN A 177 12.78 -9.32 -5.64
N ASP A 178 13.62 -9.25 -4.60
CA ASP A 178 13.97 -10.43 -3.81
C ASP A 178 12.77 -10.98 -3.02
N ARG A 179 11.87 -10.11 -2.52
CA ARG A 179 10.60 -10.55 -1.92
C ARG A 179 9.69 -11.23 -2.95
N GLN A 180 9.56 -10.67 -4.16
CA GLN A 180 8.79 -11.31 -5.24
C GLN A 180 9.32 -12.72 -5.55
N ARG A 181 10.64 -12.86 -5.66
CA ARG A 181 11.30 -14.14 -5.95
C ARG A 181 11.06 -15.19 -4.87
N ARG A 182 11.11 -14.80 -3.59
CA ARG A 182 10.95 -15.73 -2.46
C ARG A 182 9.50 -16.05 -2.09
N ALA A 183 8.54 -15.26 -2.56
CA ALA A 183 7.14 -15.37 -2.14
C ALA A 183 6.57 -16.78 -2.28
N LYS A 184 6.92 -17.51 -3.37
CA LYS A 184 6.43 -18.87 -3.60
C LYS A 184 6.83 -19.84 -2.50
N ASP A 185 8.12 -19.90 -2.19
CA ASP A 185 8.66 -20.81 -1.18
C ASP A 185 8.22 -20.37 0.22
N TYR A 186 8.16 -19.07 0.44
CA TYR A 186 7.64 -18.48 1.68
C TYR A 186 6.20 -18.92 1.96
N TYR A 187 5.28 -18.80 1.00
CA TYR A 187 3.89 -19.22 1.19
C TYR A 187 3.73 -20.71 1.33
N ALA A 188 4.46 -21.51 0.56
CA ALA A 188 4.42 -22.96 0.69
C ALA A 188 4.76 -23.40 2.13
N LYS A 189 5.81 -22.79 2.72
CA LYS A 189 6.19 -23.04 4.11
C LYS A 189 5.13 -22.53 5.11
N GLN A 190 4.74 -21.26 5.01
CA GLN A 190 3.83 -20.61 5.96
C GLN A 190 2.43 -21.23 5.98
N ILE A 191 1.92 -21.66 4.82
CA ILE A 191 0.61 -22.31 4.74
C ILE A 191 0.66 -23.66 5.46
N ASN A 192 1.71 -24.46 5.25
CA ASN A 192 1.87 -25.74 5.93
C ASN A 192 1.98 -25.56 7.45
N GLU A 193 2.78 -24.58 7.91
CA GLU A 193 2.91 -24.23 9.33
C GLU A 193 1.57 -23.80 9.93
N ALA A 194 0.84 -22.89 9.28
CA ALA A 194 -0.47 -22.42 9.74
C ALA A 194 -1.52 -23.55 9.77
N MET A 195 -1.53 -24.43 8.77
CA MET A 195 -2.44 -25.57 8.73
C MET A 195 -2.15 -26.56 9.86
N ASN A 196 -0.88 -26.82 10.15
CA ASN A 196 -0.47 -27.68 11.27
C ASN A 196 -0.85 -27.06 12.62
N GLU A 197 -0.62 -25.75 12.79
CA GLU A 197 -0.98 -25.00 13.99
C GLU A 197 -2.49 -25.09 14.28
N GLU A 198 -3.35 -24.86 13.27
CA GLU A 198 -4.81 -24.96 13.44
C GLU A 198 -5.28 -26.40 13.70
N ASN A 199 -4.65 -27.40 13.07
CA ASN A 199 -4.93 -28.81 13.34
C ASN A 199 -4.57 -29.21 14.77
N GLU A 200 -3.40 -28.79 15.27
CA GLU A 200 -2.99 -29.00 16.66
C GLU A 200 -3.91 -28.27 17.63
N ARG A 201 -4.29 -27.02 17.33
CA ARG A 201 -5.22 -26.21 18.12
C ARG A 201 -6.57 -26.91 18.26
N TYR A 202 -7.13 -27.40 17.16
CA TYR A 202 -8.36 -28.19 17.19
C TYR A 202 -8.17 -29.48 18.01
N ALA A 203 -7.08 -30.21 17.76
CA ALA A 203 -6.81 -31.48 18.42
C ALA A 203 -6.65 -31.37 19.94
N LYS A 204 -6.09 -30.27 20.44
CA LYS A 204 -5.89 -29.99 21.88
C LYS A 204 -7.09 -29.29 22.54
N SER A 205 -8.10 -28.88 21.76
CA SER A 205 -9.25 -28.13 22.27
C SER A 205 -10.39 -29.02 22.77
N SER A 206 -11.29 -28.42 23.56
CA SER A 206 -12.57 -29.04 23.97
C SER A 206 -13.55 -29.28 22.81
N ALA A 207 -13.27 -28.79 21.60
CA ALA A 207 -14.10 -29.05 20.43
C ALA A 207 -13.89 -30.45 19.84
N ARG A 208 -12.75 -31.07 20.10
CA ARG A 208 -12.45 -32.42 19.62
C ARG A 208 -13.44 -33.42 20.23
N GLY A 209 -14.14 -34.17 19.38
CA GLY A 209 -15.15 -35.15 19.80
C GLY A 209 -16.55 -34.56 20.05
N VAL A 210 -16.67 -33.23 20.01
CA VAL A 210 -17.95 -32.52 20.16
C VAL A 210 -18.47 -32.00 18.82
N VAL A 211 -17.57 -31.48 17.99
CA VAL A 211 -17.90 -30.92 16.66
C VAL A 211 -17.11 -31.67 15.60
N ASP A 212 -17.78 -32.31 14.65
CA ASP A 212 -17.14 -32.87 13.45
C ASP A 212 -16.85 -31.74 12.45
N ARG A 213 -15.66 -31.13 12.61
CA ARG A 213 -15.18 -30.03 11.77
C ARG A 213 -15.20 -30.37 10.29
N ASP A 214 -14.79 -31.60 9.94
CA ASP A 214 -14.66 -32.01 8.55
C ASP A 214 -16.04 -32.22 7.91
N SER A 215 -17.03 -32.70 8.67
CA SER A 215 -18.43 -32.73 8.25
C SER A 215 -18.99 -31.32 8.05
N SER A 216 -18.77 -30.39 8.97
CA SER A 216 -19.19 -29.00 8.82
C SER A 216 -18.58 -28.35 7.58
N GLN A 217 -17.30 -28.60 7.30
CA GLN A 217 -16.63 -28.10 6.10
C GLN A 217 -17.20 -28.74 4.82
N ARG A 218 -17.49 -30.04 4.82
CA ARG A 218 -18.18 -30.71 3.70
C ARG A 218 -19.56 -30.12 3.43
N GLN A 219 -20.34 -29.77 4.46
CA GLN A 219 -21.64 -29.13 4.30
C GLN A 219 -21.52 -27.72 3.69
N ALA A 220 -20.47 -26.98 4.06
CA ALA A 220 -20.18 -25.65 3.52
C ALA A 220 -19.53 -25.68 2.12
N SER A 221 -18.96 -26.81 1.70
CA SER A 221 -18.15 -26.93 0.47
C SER A 221 -18.80 -26.35 -0.77
N ARG A 222 -20.09 -26.64 -1.03
CA ARG A 222 -20.82 -26.10 -2.18
C ARG A 222 -20.89 -24.57 -2.18
N GLN A 223 -21.09 -23.97 -1.00
CA GLN A 223 -21.14 -22.51 -0.87
C GLN A 223 -19.73 -21.91 -1.06
N LEU A 224 -18.70 -22.56 -0.50
CA LEU A 224 -17.31 -22.16 -0.66
C LEU A 224 -16.88 -22.23 -2.14
N GLU A 225 -17.13 -23.36 -2.80
CA GLU A 225 -16.82 -23.56 -4.21
C GLU A 225 -17.54 -22.55 -5.10
N SER A 226 -18.83 -22.32 -4.88
CA SER A 226 -19.59 -21.31 -5.63
C SER A 226 -19.07 -19.89 -5.43
N LYS A 227 -18.54 -19.56 -4.24
CA LYS A 227 -18.03 -18.22 -3.93
C LYS A 227 -16.61 -17.97 -4.39
N TYR A 228 -15.76 -19.00 -4.41
CA TYR A 228 -14.33 -18.86 -4.70
C TYR A 228 -13.89 -19.50 -6.03
N SER A 229 -14.80 -20.04 -6.84
CA SER A 229 -14.46 -20.68 -8.12
C SER A 229 -13.80 -19.72 -9.13
N ASN A 230 -14.15 -18.43 -9.08
CA ASN A 230 -13.59 -17.40 -9.95
C ASN A 230 -12.13 -17.06 -9.58
N LEU A 231 -11.67 -17.32 -8.35
CA LEU A 231 -10.29 -17.02 -7.94
C LEU A 231 -9.22 -17.69 -8.82
N ARG A 232 -9.53 -18.89 -9.33
CA ARG A 232 -8.61 -19.61 -10.25
C ARG A 232 -8.36 -18.87 -11.56
N GLN A 233 -9.29 -17.99 -11.98
CA GLN A 233 -9.17 -17.18 -13.19
C GLN A 233 -8.22 -15.99 -13.00
N PHE A 234 -7.95 -15.58 -11.75
CA PHE A 234 -7.04 -14.49 -11.42
C PHE A 234 -5.57 -14.91 -11.31
N ARG A 235 -5.24 -16.20 -11.56
CA ARG A 235 -3.85 -16.68 -11.71
C ARG A 235 -3.25 -16.10 -12.98
N ALA A 236 -2.87 -14.84 -12.94
CA ALA A 236 -2.36 -14.17 -14.14
C ALA A 236 -0.86 -14.29 -14.31
N PHE A 237 -0.13 -14.80 -13.32
CA PHE A 237 1.33 -14.86 -13.36
C PHE A 237 1.82 -16.20 -12.87
N ASP A 238 2.74 -16.80 -13.65
CA ASP A 238 3.52 -17.97 -13.23
C ASP A 238 4.59 -17.49 -12.23
N GLY A 239 4.15 -17.02 -11.05
CA GLY A 239 4.97 -16.36 -10.04
C GLY A 239 4.31 -15.13 -9.41
N PHE A 240 4.72 -14.79 -8.18
CA PHE A 240 4.25 -13.62 -7.43
C PHE A 240 4.90 -12.31 -7.91
N ILE A 241 5.26 -12.25 -9.20
CA ILE A 241 6.08 -11.17 -9.75
C ILE A 241 5.15 -10.09 -10.28
N ASN A 242 5.30 -8.88 -9.74
CA ASN A 242 4.72 -7.67 -10.30
C ASN A 242 5.66 -7.15 -11.41
N PRO A 243 5.29 -7.27 -12.69
CA PRO A 243 6.15 -6.85 -13.81
C PRO A 243 6.45 -5.35 -13.82
N ALA A 244 5.63 -4.50 -13.19
CA ALA A 244 5.93 -3.08 -13.08
C ALA A 244 7.14 -2.81 -12.16
N VAL A 245 7.28 -3.58 -11.08
CA VAL A 245 8.44 -3.47 -10.16
C VAL A 245 9.71 -3.89 -10.88
N SER A 246 9.67 -5.03 -11.60
CA SER A 246 10.79 -5.50 -12.42
C SER A 246 11.12 -4.49 -13.52
N TYR A 247 10.12 -3.91 -14.19
CA TYR A 247 10.34 -2.90 -15.24
C TYR A 247 11.04 -1.65 -14.70
N VAL A 248 10.51 -1.04 -13.64
CA VAL A 248 11.12 0.17 -13.03
C VAL A 248 12.52 -0.11 -12.52
N SER A 249 12.72 -1.27 -11.89
CA SER A 249 14.04 -1.72 -11.46
C SER A 249 15.00 -1.83 -12.64
N GLY A 250 14.55 -2.51 -13.70
CA GLY A 250 15.32 -2.76 -14.90
C GLY A 250 15.73 -1.48 -15.61
N LEU A 251 14.78 -0.58 -15.81
CA LEU A 251 15.00 0.74 -16.39
C LEU A 251 15.99 1.55 -15.54
N TYR A 252 15.78 1.66 -14.23
CA TYR A 252 16.67 2.41 -13.35
C TYR A 252 18.10 1.88 -13.38
N PHE A 253 18.29 0.57 -13.20
CA PHE A 253 19.62 -0.04 -13.21
C PHE A 253 20.32 0.13 -14.56
N ALA A 254 19.60 -0.03 -15.67
CA ALA A 254 20.15 0.19 -17.01
C ALA A 254 20.61 1.65 -17.21
N LEU A 255 19.81 2.63 -16.77
CA LEU A 255 20.13 4.05 -16.89
C LEU A 255 21.36 4.47 -16.09
N ILE A 256 21.63 3.82 -14.95
CA ILE A 256 22.86 4.04 -14.17
C ILE A 256 24.04 3.15 -14.62
N GLY A 257 23.87 2.40 -15.70
CA GLY A 257 24.93 1.56 -16.29
C GLY A 257 25.15 0.21 -15.61
N ASP A 258 24.22 -0.25 -14.78
CA ASP A 258 24.26 -1.57 -14.14
C ASP A 258 23.58 -2.63 -15.03
N SER A 259 24.35 -3.64 -15.43
CA SER A 259 23.93 -4.65 -16.39
C SER A 259 22.74 -5.49 -15.93
N LYS A 260 22.53 -5.63 -14.61
CA LYS A 260 21.38 -6.38 -14.07
C LYS A 260 20.04 -5.76 -14.45
N GLY A 261 20.03 -4.48 -14.86
CA GLY A 261 18.84 -3.82 -15.36
C GLY A 261 18.21 -4.56 -16.54
N ILE A 262 19.05 -5.12 -17.42
CA ILE A 262 18.61 -5.90 -18.57
C ILE A 262 17.86 -7.18 -18.15
N ASP A 263 18.29 -7.83 -17.07
CA ASP A 263 17.64 -9.06 -16.60
C ASP A 263 16.24 -8.78 -16.02
N TYR A 264 16.08 -7.68 -15.27
CA TYR A 264 14.76 -7.28 -14.77
C TYR A 264 13.82 -6.81 -15.89
N LEU A 265 14.33 -6.16 -16.94
CA LEU A 265 13.53 -5.83 -18.13
C LEU A 265 13.09 -7.09 -18.88
N LYS A 266 13.97 -8.09 -19.02
CA LYS A 266 13.62 -9.40 -19.59
C LYS A 266 12.57 -10.12 -18.75
N GLU A 267 12.63 -10.03 -17.41
CA GLU A 267 11.60 -10.59 -16.53
C GLU A 267 10.24 -9.92 -16.77
N SER A 268 10.20 -8.59 -16.81
CA SER A 268 8.98 -7.84 -17.10
C SER A 268 8.41 -8.15 -18.49
N TYR A 269 9.27 -8.20 -19.52
CA TYR A 269 8.89 -8.61 -20.87
C TYR A 269 8.43 -10.07 -20.91
N GLY A 270 9.09 -10.96 -20.18
CA GLY A 270 8.78 -12.38 -20.08
C GLY A 270 7.34 -12.62 -19.64
N ILE A 271 6.85 -11.78 -18.71
CA ILE A 271 5.51 -11.82 -18.15
C ILE A 271 4.49 -11.11 -19.04
N THR A 272 4.79 -9.88 -19.47
CA THR A 272 3.81 -9.00 -20.12
C THR A 272 3.74 -9.16 -21.64
N LYS A 273 4.84 -9.61 -22.26
CA LYS A 273 5.03 -9.69 -23.72
C LYS A 273 4.81 -8.37 -24.47
N LEU A 274 4.94 -7.24 -23.77
CA LEU A 274 4.74 -5.92 -24.36
C LEU A 274 5.89 -5.54 -25.30
N GLU A 275 5.55 -5.16 -26.53
CA GLU A 275 6.51 -4.70 -27.55
C GLU A 275 7.29 -3.47 -27.07
N THR A 276 6.66 -2.57 -26.32
CA THR A 276 7.33 -1.38 -25.79
C THR A 276 8.56 -1.73 -24.92
N ILE A 277 8.49 -2.82 -24.15
CA ILE A 277 9.59 -3.28 -23.30
C ILE A 277 10.70 -3.93 -24.16
N ALA A 278 10.32 -4.63 -25.24
CA ALA A 278 11.30 -5.16 -26.20
C ALA A 278 12.08 -4.01 -26.88
N ASN A 279 11.37 -2.96 -27.30
CA ASN A 279 11.98 -1.76 -27.87
C ASN A 279 12.89 -1.04 -26.87
N ASP A 280 12.53 -1.04 -25.58
CA ASP A 280 13.40 -0.51 -24.52
C ASP A 280 14.66 -1.36 -24.31
N LEU A 281 14.52 -2.69 -24.31
CA LEU A 281 15.66 -3.61 -24.23
C LEU A 281 16.65 -3.38 -25.38
N ASP A 282 16.15 -3.26 -26.61
CA ASP A 282 16.97 -3.01 -27.80
C ASP A 282 17.68 -1.66 -27.70
N TYR A 283 16.96 -0.61 -27.30
CA TYR A 283 17.55 0.72 -27.13
C TYR A 283 18.61 0.75 -26.02
N LEU A 284 18.30 0.26 -24.82
CA LEU A 284 19.18 0.33 -23.65
C LEU A 284 20.43 -0.55 -23.77
N THR A 285 20.42 -1.54 -24.67
CA THR A 285 21.59 -2.36 -24.99
C THR A 285 22.41 -1.83 -26.17
N SER A 286 21.91 -0.81 -26.88
CA SER A 286 22.56 -0.27 -28.08
C SER A 286 23.85 0.53 -27.77
N PRO A 287 24.80 0.59 -28.71
CA PRO A 287 25.95 1.50 -28.63
C PRO A 287 25.53 2.98 -28.58
N HIS A 288 24.42 3.33 -29.25
CA HIS A 288 23.89 4.69 -29.28
C HIS A 288 23.47 5.18 -27.90
N PHE A 289 22.79 4.33 -27.11
CA PHE A 289 22.43 4.67 -25.74
C PHE A 289 23.67 5.06 -24.91
N ARG A 290 24.74 4.24 -24.96
CA ARG A 290 25.98 4.52 -24.23
C ARG A 290 26.65 5.82 -24.66
N ALA A 291 26.65 6.11 -25.97
CA ALA A 291 27.19 7.35 -26.51
C ALA A 291 26.37 8.57 -26.02
N ASN A 292 25.04 8.51 -26.13
CA ASN A 292 24.15 9.61 -25.74
C ASN A 292 24.25 9.90 -24.23
N THR A 293 24.27 8.86 -23.38
CA THR A 293 24.43 9.03 -21.92
C THR A 293 25.79 9.65 -21.55
N LYS A 294 26.85 9.34 -22.31
CA LYS A 294 28.15 9.98 -22.12
C LYS A 294 28.07 11.46 -22.50
N SER A 295 27.56 11.79 -23.70
CA SER A 295 27.41 13.17 -24.17
C SER A 295 26.57 14.02 -23.21
N SER A 296 25.47 13.46 -22.70
CA SER A 296 24.61 14.13 -21.72
C SER A 296 25.38 14.46 -20.43
N ARG A 297 26.11 13.48 -19.88
CA ARG A 297 26.91 13.67 -18.68
C ARG A 297 27.96 14.76 -18.85
N ASP A 298 28.66 14.75 -19.98
CA ASP A 298 29.71 15.72 -20.29
C ASP A 298 29.12 17.14 -20.36
N PHE A 299 27.96 17.30 -21.02
CA PHE A 299 27.23 18.57 -21.07
C PHE A 299 26.71 19.05 -19.71
N ILE A 300 26.09 18.16 -18.91
CA ILE A 300 25.60 18.52 -17.57
C ILE A 300 26.77 18.95 -16.65
N ALA A 301 27.95 18.35 -16.85
CA ALA A 301 29.18 18.76 -16.16
C ALA A 301 29.68 20.12 -16.65
N SER A 302 29.63 20.43 -17.94
CA SER A 302 30.06 21.74 -18.47
C SER A 302 29.18 22.90 -17.98
N LEU A 303 27.88 22.66 -17.75
CA LEU A 303 26.97 23.63 -17.10
C LEU A 303 27.42 24.01 -15.67
N ARG A 304 28.17 23.16 -14.96
CA ARG A 304 28.68 23.43 -13.62
C ARG A 304 29.75 24.53 -13.64
N HIS A 305 30.64 24.50 -14.62
CA HIS A 305 31.78 25.42 -14.71
C HIS A 305 31.39 26.84 -15.15
N SER A 306 30.27 27.00 -15.87
CA SER A 306 29.75 28.31 -16.26
C SER A 306 29.11 29.10 -15.10
N GLY A 307 28.66 28.42 -14.04
CA GLY A 307 27.96 29.03 -12.91
C GLY A 307 28.82 29.59 -11.76
N ASP A 308 30.07 29.12 -11.62
CA ASP A 308 30.93 29.38 -10.45
C ASP A 308 31.96 30.52 -10.62
N LYS A 309 32.06 31.17 -11.80
CA LYS A 309 32.81 32.43 -11.94
C LYS A 309 32.03 33.59 -11.28
N LYS A 310 32.01 33.61 -9.95
CA LYS A 310 31.92 34.88 -9.20
C LYS A 310 33.20 35.66 -9.47
N SER A 311 33.03 36.95 -9.73
CA SER A 311 34.07 37.96 -9.82
C SER A 311 35.15 37.75 -8.75
N SER A 312 36.30 37.24 -9.18
CA SER A 312 37.55 37.54 -8.52
C SER A 312 37.90 38.96 -8.98
N ASP A 313 37.53 39.96 -8.18
CA ASP A 313 38.12 41.29 -8.27
C ASP A 313 39.61 41.17 -7.94
N ASN A 314 40.43 40.89 -8.95
CA ASN A 314 41.87 41.14 -8.90
C ASN A 314 42.22 41.94 -10.15
N ASN A 315 42.47 43.22 -9.93
CA ASN A 315 42.95 44.18 -10.92
C ASN A 315 44.41 43.83 -11.31
N ASP A 316 44.58 42.92 -12.27
CA ASP A 316 45.85 42.75 -12.98
C ASP A 316 45.63 43.01 -14.48
N GLU A 317 46.09 44.17 -14.95
CA GLU A 317 45.90 44.74 -16.30
C GLU A 317 46.55 43.96 -17.47
N ASN A 318 47.03 42.72 -17.22
CA ASN A 318 47.60 41.84 -18.24
C ASN A 318 46.79 40.54 -18.46
N THR A 319 45.56 40.45 -17.91
CA THR A 319 44.74 39.23 -17.96
C THR A 319 43.52 39.31 -18.88
N ASP A 320 43.23 40.45 -19.52
CA ASP A 320 41.97 40.63 -20.26
C ASP A 320 41.91 39.86 -21.60
N GLU A 321 43.00 39.79 -22.36
CA GLU A 321 43.04 39.00 -23.62
C GLU A 321 43.04 37.50 -23.36
N ASP A 322 43.84 37.03 -22.39
CA ASP A 322 43.86 35.61 -22.00
C ASP A 322 42.53 35.17 -21.38
N ASN A 323 41.86 36.04 -20.62
CA ASN A 323 40.52 35.77 -20.10
C ASN A 323 39.46 35.74 -21.21
N ALA A 324 39.52 36.64 -22.18
CA ALA A 324 38.62 36.67 -23.33
C ALA A 324 38.82 35.44 -24.23
N GLN A 325 40.07 35.05 -24.51
CA GLN A 325 40.40 33.90 -25.34
C GLN A 325 40.01 32.57 -24.65
N ASN A 326 40.25 32.45 -23.35
CA ASN A 326 39.74 31.32 -22.56
C ASN A 326 38.21 31.28 -22.53
N GLN A 327 37.52 32.42 -22.47
CA GLN A 327 36.07 32.48 -22.51
C GLN A 327 35.51 32.12 -23.89
N MET A 328 36.15 32.56 -24.98
CA MET A 328 35.79 32.19 -26.35
C MET A 328 35.98 30.69 -26.61
N LEU A 329 37.10 30.11 -26.14
CA LEU A 329 37.36 28.67 -26.27
C LEU A 329 36.33 27.84 -25.51
N GLN A 330 35.94 28.26 -24.30
CA GLN A 330 34.87 27.61 -23.53
C GLN A 330 33.52 27.70 -24.24
N ASN A 331 33.21 28.85 -24.86
CA ASN A 331 31.98 29.02 -25.64
C ASN A 331 31.97 28.12 -26.90
N GLN A 332 33.11 27.92 -27.55
CA GLN A 332 33.25 27.01 -28.69
C GLN A 332 33.08 25.55 -28.27
N ILE A 333 33.77 25.10 -27.21
CA ILE A 333 33.65 23.73 -26.69
C ILE A 333 32.19 23.42 -26.32
N PHE A 334 31.51 24.37 -25.67
CA PHE A 334 30.11 24.23 -25.31
C PHE A 334 29.17 24.15 -26.53
N ALA A 335 29.43 24.93 -27.59
CA ALA A 335 28.66 24.88 -28.83
C ALA A 335 28.83 23.54 -29.55
N ASP A 336 30.07 23.01 -29.63
CA ASP A 336 30.37 21.71 -30.22
C ASP A 336 29.74 20.54 -29.44
N GLU A 337 29.66 20.65 -28.11
CA GLU A 337 28.93 19.70 -27.25
C GLU A 337 27.41 19.75 -27.50
N LEU A 338 26.85 20.95 -27.66
CA LEU A 338 25.42 21.15 -27.92
C LEU A 338 25.00 20.56 -29.28
N GLU A 339 25.79 20.76 -30.33
CA GLU A 339 25.52 20.20 -31.66
C GLU A 339 25.51 18.67 -31.65
N LYS A 340 26.44 18.05 -30.91
CA LYS A 340 26.46 16.60 -30.69
C LYS A 340 25.20 16.11 -29.96
N LEU A 341 24.69 16.88 -29.00
CA LEU A 341 23.47 16.55 -28.28
C LEU A 341 22.19 16.69 -29.11
N GLU A 342 22.14 17.67 -30.01
CA GLU A 342 20.99 17.83 -30.93
C GLU A 342 20.83 16.64 -31.88
N SER A 343 21.93 15.98 -32.23
CA SER A 343 21.91 14.73 -33.00
C SER A 343 21.56 13.48 -32.16
N SER A 344 21.56 13.61 -30.82
CA SER A 344 21.33 12.51 -29.88
C SER A 344 19.85 12.35 -29.54
N GLU A 345 19.43 11.11 -29.28
CA GLU A 345 18.06 10.80 -28.87
C GLU A 345 17.99 10.50 -27.37
N PHE A 346 17.16 11.28 -26.68
CA PHE A 346 16.83 11.10 -25.26
C PHE A 346 15.34 10.78 -25.11
N TYR A 347 15.01 10.02 -24.08
CA TYR A 347 13.67 9.53 -23.84
C TYR A 347 13.20 9.81 -22.43
N THR A 348 11.89 9.97 -22.31
CA THR A 348 11.18 10.10 -21.05
C THR A 348 10.21 8.94 -20.92
N TRP A 349 10.42 8.12 -19.88
CA TRP A 349 9.51 7.04 -19.50
C TRP A 349 8.53 7.55 -18.44
N ILE A 350 7.26 7.21 -18.60
CA ILE A 350 6.17 7.69 -17.75
C ILE A 350 5.49 6.47 -17.16
N VAL A 351 5.66 6.28 -15.85
CA VAL A 351 4.97 5.26 -15.07
C VAL A 351 3.73 5.89 -14.44
N LEU A 352 2.55 5.41 -14.82
CA LEU A 352 1.28 5.95 -14.37
C LEU A 352 0.51 4.92 -13.54
N GLU A 353 0.27 5.24 -12.28
CA GLU A 353 -0.56 4.48 -11.36
C GLU A 353 -1.97 5.05 -11.30
N GLU A 354 -2.97 4.24 -11.63
CA GLU A 354 -4.36 4.69 -11.66
C GLU A 354 -5.32 3.77 -10.91
N GLY A 355 -6.48 4.34 -10.59
CA GLY A 355 -7.57 3.60 -9.98
C GLY A 355 -7.31 3.23 -8.52
N ARG A 356 -8.24 2.44 -8.00
CA ARG A 356 -8.30 1.95 -6.63
C ARG A 356 -8.15 0.43 -6.64
N GLN A 357 -7.20 -0.08 -5.86
CA GLN A 357 -7.01 -1.51 -5.65
C GLN A 357 -8.28 -2.26 -5.17
N PRO A 358 -8.28 -3.60 -5.23
CA PRO A 358 -9.27 -4.45 -4.58
C PRO A 358 -9.43 -4.15 -3.09
N TYR A 359 -10.61 -4.50 -2.58
CA TYR A 359 -10.92 -4.49 -1.16
C TYR A 359 -11.57 -5.80 -0.74
N LYS A 360 -11.73 -6.01 0.57
CA LYS A 360 -12.37 -7.21 1.11
C LYS A 360 -13.78 -6.92 1.58
N SER A 361 -14.71 -7.79 1.21
CA SER A 361 -16.06 -7.87 1.77
C SER A 361 -16.17 -9.13 2.63
N GLU A 362 -17.24 -9.23 3.41
CA GLU A 362 -17.48 -10.37 4.31
C GLU A 362 -18.49 -11.34 3.71
N PHE A 363 -18.14 -12.63 3.73
CA PHE A 363 -19.03 -13.73 3.40
C PHE A 363 -19.25 -14.58 4.66
N LYS A 364 -20.50 -14.68 5.12
CA LYS A 364 -20.87 -15.49 6.30
C LYS A 364 -21.64 -16.73 5.90
N ILE A 365 -21.23 -17.86 6.46
CA ILE A 365 -21.98 -19.11 6.49
C ILE A 365 -22.46 -19.30 7.92
N SER A 366 -23.77 -19.40 8.13
CA SER A 366 -24.35 -19.64 9.46
C SER A 366 -25.15 -20.93 9.43
N LEU A 367 -24.77 -21.87 10.29
CA LEU A 367 -25.40 -23.18 10.42
C LEU A 367 -25.92 -23.32 11.87
N PRO A 368 -27.24 -23.40 12.09
CA PRO A 368 -27.77 -23.74 13.41
C PRO A 368 -27.55 -25.23 13.68
N ILE A 369 -26.99 -25.56 14.84
CA ILE A 369 -26.87 -26.92 15.36
C ILE A 369 -27.94 -27.09 16.43
N VAL A 370 -29.00 -27.82 16.11
CA VAL A 370 -30.10 -28.11 17.04
C VAL A 370 -29.82 -29.43 17.74
N THR A 371 -29.92 -29.44 19.06
CA THR A 371 -29.77 -30.62 19.92
C THR A 371 -30.96 -30.71 20.88
N THR A 372 -31.03 -31.77 21.68
CA THR A 372 -32.01 -31.86 22.78
C THR A 372 -31.83 -30.78 23.84
N ASP A 373 -30.62 -30.25 23.97
CA ASP A 373 -30.21 -29.39 25.08
C ASP A 373 -30.22 -27.90 24.69
N GLY A 374 -30.46 -27.58 23.42
CA GLY A 374 -30.54 -26.21 22.92
C GLY A 374 -30.17 -26.06 21.45
N ILE A 375 -30.14 -24.80 21.01
CA ILE A 375 -29.71 -24.39 19.66
C ILE A 375 -28.36 -23.70 19.79
N TYR A 376 -27.40 -24.15 18.98
CA TYR A 376 -26.04 -23.62 18.95
C TYR A 376 -25.72 -23.02 17.59
N HIS A 377 -24.93 -21.96 17.57
CA HIS A 377 -24.53 -21.27 16.35
C HIS A 377 -23.15 -21.72 15.88
N PHE A 378 -23.08 -22.39 14.72
CA PHE A 378 -21.85 -22.61 13.97
C PHE A 378 -21.77 -21.60 12.83
N GLY A 379 -21.12 -20.47 13.08
CA GLY A 379 -20.91 -19.43 12.07
C GLY A 379 -19.46 -19.38 11.61
N VAL A 380 -19.23 -19.38 10.31
CA VAL A 380 -17.94 -19.14 9.66
C VAL A 380 -18.04 -17.82 8.91
N ALA A 381 -17.15 -16.87 9.20
CA ALA A 381 -17.01 -15.64 8.43
C ALA A 381 -15.68 -15.68 7.68
N LEU A 382 -15.74 -15.46 6.36
CA LEU A 382 -14.58 -15.47 5.48
C LEU A 382 -14.49 -14.15 4.70
N PRO A 383 -13.27 -13.66 4.44
CA PRO A 383 -13.09 -12.54 3.53
C PRO A 383 -13.40 -12.98 2.09
N GLN A 384 -13.92 -12.08 1.28
CA GLN A 384 -14.06 -12.21 -0.16
C GLN A 384 -13.39 -10.99 -0.80
N LEU A 385 -12.66 -11.18 -1.90
CA LEU A 385 -12.11 -10.06 -2.67
C LEU A 385 -13.18 -9.48 -3.59
N GLU A 386 -13.28 -8.16 -3.58
CA GLU A 386 -14.03 -7.36 -4.53
C GLU A 386 -13.04 -6.67 -5.47
N GLU A 387 -13.40 -6.57 -6.75
CA GLU A 387 -12.53 -6.01 -7.79
C GLU A 387 -12.17 -4.54 -7.52
N GLY A 388 -10.99 -4.15 -8.01
CA GLY A 388 -10.57 -2.76 -7.99
C GLY A 388 -11.38 -1.90 -8.96
N ILE A 389 -11.28 -0.58 -8.80
CA ILE A 389 -12.02 0.39 -9.60
C ILE A 389 -11.03 1.17 -10.48
N SER A 390 -11.18 1.07 -11.80
CA SER A 390 -10.48 1.93 -12.75
C SER A 390 -11.13 3.32 -12.79
N PHE A 391 -10.33 4.39 -12.90
CA PHE A 391 -10.84 5.76 -12.94
C PHE A 391 -11.05 6.32 -14.34
N ALA A 392 -10.40 5.72 -15.35
CA ALA A 392 -10.54 6.04 -16.76
C ALA A 392 -10.31 4.80 -17.62
N SER A 393 -10.96 4.74 -18.78
CA SER A 393 -10.84 3.59 -19.67
C SER A 393 -9.51 3.60 -20.42
N HIS A 394 -9.13 4.77 -20.94
CA HIS A 394 -7.93 4.97 -21.75
C HIS A 394 -7.06 6.08 -21.19
N TYR A 395 -5.75 5.91 -21.34
CA TYR A 395 -4.78 6.98 -21.10
C TYR A 395 -3.98 7.19 -22.37
N THR A 396 -3.93 8.43 -22.83
CA THR A 396 -3.20 8.81 -24.04
C THR A 396 -2.24 9.93 -23.73
N LEU A 397 -1.19 9.98 -24.52
CA LEU A 397 -0.25 11.09 -24.55
C LEU A 397 -0.26 11.69 -25.94
N GLU A 398 -0.42 13.01 -26.01
CA GLU A 398 -0.53 13.75 -27.27
C GLU A 398 0.48 14.91 -27.27
N SER A 399 1.20 15.07 -28.37
CA SER A 399 2.10 16.21 -28.60
C SER A 399 1.33 17.53 -28.74
N ALA A 400 2.01 18.66 -28.50
CA ALA A 400 1.45 20.01 -28.71
C ALA A 400 0.76 20.14 -30.09
N PRO A 401 -0.40 20.83 -30.19
CA PRO A 401 -1.08 21.06 -31.48
C PRO A 401 -0.20 21.74 -32.53
N ASN A 402 0.72 22.61 -32.07
CA ASN A 402 1.65 23.38 -32.89
C ASN A 402 3.02 22.68 -33.07
N SER A 403 3.19 21.46 -32.56
CA SER A 403 4.42 20.70 -32.75
C SER A 403 4.61 20.35 -34.22
N LEU A 404 5.85 20.48 -34.70
CA LEU A 404 6.24 20.02 -36.04
C LEU A 404 6.08 18.49 -36.19
N ARG A 405 6.03 17.75 -35.07
CA ARG A 405 5.74 16.32 -35.03
C ARG A 405 4.47 16.09 -34.21
N LYS A 406 3.39 15.70 -34.91
CA LYS A 406 2.17 15.22 -34.26
C LYS A 406 2.39 13.75 -33.86
N GLU A 407 2.66 13.53 -32.59
CA GLU A 407 2.81 12.20 -32.01
C GLU A 407 1.68 11.96 -30.99
N SER A 408 1.04 10.80 -31.09
CA SER A 408 0.13 10.29 -30.08
C SER A 408 0.57 8.89 -29.70
N SER A 409 0.60 8.59 -28.42
CA SER A 409 0.92 7.26 -27.90
C SER A 409 -0.08 6.84 -26.83
N GLU A 410 -0.43 5.56 -26.83
CA GLU A 410 -1.26 4.97 -25.77
C GLU A 410 -0.37 4.48 -24.62
N PHE A 411 -0.96 4.47 -23.42
CA PHE A 411 -0.34 3.84 -22.26
C PHE A 411 -0.60 2.34 -22.28
N TYR A 412 0.46 1.56 -22.08
CA TYR A 412 0.41 0.10 -22.00
C TYR A 412 0.29 -0.36 -20.56
N GLU A 413 -0.56 -1.35 -20.28
CA GLU A 413 -0.71 -1.92 -18.94
C GLU A 413 0.50 -2.79 -18.59
N LEU A 414 1.37 -2.32 -17.70
CA LEU A 414 2.46 -3.13 -17.15
C LEU A 414 1.92 -4.15 -16.15
N ALA A 415 1.06 -3.71 -15.23
CA ALA A 415 0.57 -4.55 -14.16
C ALA A 415 -0.87 -4.21 -13.77
N ASP A 416 -1.60 -5.24 -13.33
CA ASP A 416 -2.93 -5.15 -12.74
C ASP A 416 -2.87 -5.73 -11.32
N THR A 417 -3.13 -4.85 -10.35
CA THR A 417 -3.05 -5.14 -8.92
C THR A 417 -4.08 -6.17 -8.49
N ASP A 418 -5.23 -6.28 -9.17
CA ASP A 418 -6.25 -7.27 -8.84
C ASP A 418 -5.69 -8.68 -8.95
N LYS A 419 -4.96 -8.94 -10.04
CA LYS A 419 -4.32 -10.23 -10.29
C LYS A 419 -3.25 -10.55 -9.25
N ILE A 420 -2.48 -9.55 -8.84
CA ILE A 420 -1.41 -9.71 -7.83
C ILE A 420 -2.03 -10.08 -6.47
N ILE A 421 -3.00 -9.28 -6.01
CA ILE A 421 -3.65 -9.48 -4.71
C ILE A 421 -4.46 -10.78 -4.72
N ALA A 422 -5.19 -11.07 -5.79
CA ALA A 422 -5.98 -12.29 -5.91
C ALA A 422 -5.12 -13.56 -5.96
N THR A 423 -3.95 -13.52 -6.62
CA THR A 423 -3.01 -14.65 -6.63
C THR A 423 -2.56 -15.01 -5.22
N GLU A 424 -2.18 -14.00 -4.44
CA GLU A 424 -1.74 -14.23 -3.06
C GLU A 424 -2.89 -14.61 -2.12
N PHE A 425 -4.07 -14.01 -2.32
CA PHE A 425 -5.27 -14.35 -1.60
C PHE A 425 -5.71 -15.81 -1.85
N GLU A 426 -5.71 -16.28 -3.10
CA GLU A 426 -6.02 -17.68 -3.47
C GLU A 426 -5.08 -18.64 -2.73
N LYS A 427 -3.78 -18.32 -2.64
CA LYS A 427 -2.79 -19.16 -1.96
C LYS A 427 -3.07 -19.27 -0.47
N ARG A 428 -3.43 -18.16 0.17
CA ARG A 428 -3.71 -18.09 1.62
C ARG A 428 -5.09 -18.64 1.99
N LEU A 429 -6.01 -18.73 1.04
CA LEU A 429 -7.42 -19.01 1.28
C LEU A 429 -7.65 -20.30 2.09
N ASN A 430 -6.91 -21.37 1.79
CA ASN A 430 -7.07 -22.64 2.52
C ASN A 430 -6.73 -22.52 4.01
N ALA A 431 -5.66 -21.78 4.35
CA ALA A 431 -5.30 -21.52 5.74
C ALA A 431 -6.34 -20.64 6.44
N ILE A 432 -6.89 -19.63 5.74
CA ILE A 432 -7.97 -18.76 6.24
C ILE A 432 -9.23 -19.58 6.53
N ILE A 433 -9.63 -20.45 5.59
CA ILE A 433 -10.77 -21.35 5.76
C ILE A 433 -10.53 -22.28 6.97
N ALA A 434 -9.38 -22.96 7.02
CA ALA A 434 -9.07 -23.87 8.13
C ALA A 434 -9.16 -23.19 9.50
N ARG A 435 -8.56 -22.00 9.65
CA ARG A 435 -8.67 -21.19 10.86
C ARG A 435 -10.11 -20.86 11.21
N ALA A 436 -10.90 -20.42 10.23
CA ALA A 436 -12.29 -20.03 10.47
C ALA A 436 -13.11 -21.23 10.97
N PHE A 437 -12.98 -22.41 10.34
CA PHE A 437 -13.67 -23.62 10.78
C PHE A 437 -13.21 -24.14 12.16
N VAL A 438 -11.90 -24.07 12.47
CA VAL A 438 -11.40 -24.38 13.81
C VAL A 438 -11.96 -23.41 14.84
N SER A 439 -11.91 -22.11 14.56
CA SER A 439 -12.46 -21.06 15.44
C SER A 439 -13.95 -21.26 15.70
N SER A 440 -14.75 -21.55 14.67
CA SER A 440 -16.18 -21.84 14.80
C SER A 440 -16.43 -23.11 15.63
N SER A 441 -15.62 -24.15 15.45
CA SER A 441 -15.72 -25.39 16.23
C SER A 441 -15.43 -25.14 17.71
N LEU A 442 -14.39 -24.37 18.03
CA LEU A 442 -14.08 -23.95 19.40
C LEU A 442 -15.23 -23.13 20.01
N LYS A 443 -15.77 -22.16 19.27
CA LYS A 443 -16.91 -21.35 19.73
C LYS A 443 -18.14 -22.21 20.02
N VAL A 444 -18.42 -23.23 19.23
CA VAL A 444 -19.54 -24.16 19.51
C VAL A 444 -19.29 -24.98 20.76
N ALA A 445 -18.07 -25.51 20.93
CA ALA A 445 -17.70 -26.25 22.14
C ALA A 445 -17.87 -25.41 23.41
N THR A 446 -17.55 -24.11 23.35
CA THR A 446 -17.81 -23.16 24.44
C THR A 446 -19.28 -23.01 24.75
N GLN A 447 -20.12 -22.85 23.71
CA GLN A 447 -21.56 -22.71 23.90
C GLN A 447 -22.15 -23.96 24.57
N LEU A 448 -21.70 -25.15 24.16
CA LEU A 448 -22.06 -26.44 24.76
C LEU A 448 -21.58 -26.55 26.21
N GLY A 449 -20.32 -26.18 26.49
CA GLY A 449 -19.79 -26.16 27.86
C GLY A 449 -20.55 -25.19 28.78
N LEU A 450 -20.92 -24.02 28.26
CA LEU A 450 -21.73 -23.03 28.99
C LEU A 450 -23.14 -23.55 29.25
N SER A 451 -23.81 -24.09 28.24
CA SER A 451 -25.18 -24.61 28.36
C SER A 451 -25.25 -25.82 29.28
N THR A 452 -24.32 -26.77 29.17
CA THR A 452 -24.24 -27.94 30.06
C THR A 452 -23.92 -27.55 31.51
N GLY A 453 -22.97 -26.64 31.72
CA GLY A 453 -22.64 -26.13 33.06
C GLY A 453 -23.82 -25.41 33.74
N LEU A 454 -24.57 -24.60 33.00
CA LEU A 454 -25.78 -23.94 33.51
C LEU A 454 -26.97 -24.92 33.65
N GLY A 455 -27.05 -25.92 32.78
CA GLY A 455 -28.07 -26.97 32.80
C GLY A 455 -27.98 -27.86 34.04
N GLN A 456 -26.77 -28.08 34.57
CA GLN A 456 -26.57 -28.77 35.86
C GLN A 456 -27.21 -28.03 37.04
N VAL A 457 -27.40 -26.71 36.93
CA VAL A 457 -28.10 -25.91 37.94
C VAL A 457 -29.61 -25.97 37.71
N ASN A 458 -30.06 -25.74 36.47
CA ASN A 458 -31.46 -25.79 36.07
C ASN A 458 -31.58 -25.94 34.54
N SER A 459 -32.40 -26.87 34.05
CA SER A 459 -32.65 -27.07 32.61
C SER A 459 -33.05 -25.78 31.87
N GLY A 460 -33.83 -24.90 32.51
CA GLY A 460 -34.20 -23.59 31.95
C GLY A 460 -33.01 -22.63 31.81
N LEU A 461 -32.03 -22.69 32.72
CA LEU A 461 -30.80 -21.90 32.62
C LEU A 461 -29.84 -22.46 31.56
N GLY A 462 -29.83 -23.78 31.33
CA GLY A 462 -29.11 -24.41 30.23
C GLY A 462 -29.59 -23.94 28.85
N LEU A 463 -30.92 -23.89 28.65
CA LEU A 463 -31.53 -23.37 27.43
C LEU A 463 -31.18 -21.89 27.21
N LEU A 464 -31.31 -21.05 28.26
CA LEU A 464 -30.89 -19.64 28.18
C LEU A 464 -29.40 -19.52 27.85
N GLY A 465 -28.55 -20.34 28.47
CA GLY A 465 -27.11 -20.41 28.17
C GLY A 465 -26.82 -20.71 26.70
N SER A 466 -27.56 -21.62 26.07
CA SER A 466 -27.41 -21.95 24.65
C SER A 466 -27.75 -20.76 23.74
N ILE A 467 -28.82 -20.02 24.06
CA ILE A 467 -29.26 -18.85 23.29
C ILE A 467 -28.27 -17.69 23.46
N PHE A 468 -27.87 -17.39 24.70
CA PHE A 468 -26.87 -16.35 24.97
C PHE A 468 -25.52 -16.67 24.32
N GLY A 469 -25.06 -17.92 24.42
CA GLY A 469 -23.86 -18.40 23.75
C GLY A 469 -23.94 -18.27 22.23
N SER A 470 -25.08 -18.62 21.64
CA SER A 470 -25.32 -18.48 20.20
C SER A 470 -25.31 -17.02 19.75
N ALA A 471 -25.98 -16.14 20.49
CA ALA A 471 -25.97 -14.70 20.21
C ALA A 471 -24.56 -14.12 20.29
N TYR A 472 -23.79 -14.47 21.33
CA TYR A 472 -22.39 -14.07 21.45
C TYR A 472 -21.53 -14.60 20.29
N SER A 473 -21.70 -15.88 19.92
CA SER A 473 -21.00 -16.48 18.79
C SER A 473 -21.30 -15.75 17.48
N ALA A 474 -22.56 -15.42 17.22
CA ALA A 474 -22.97 -14.71 16.01
C ALA A 474 -22.33 -13.31 15.93
N LEU A 475 -22.30 -12.57 17.03
CA LEU A 475 -21.72 -11.22 17.10
C LEU A 475 -20.19 -11.21 17.03
N SER A 476 -19.54 -12.24 17.59
CA SER A 476 -18.07 -12.40 17.60
C SER A 476 -17.51 -13.10 16.35
N THR A 477 -18.36 -13.46 15.39
CA THR A 477 -17.96 -14.10 14.13
C THR A 477 -17.89 -13.06 13.04
N ASN A 478 -16.69 -12.50 12.88
CA ASN A 478 -16.36 -11.54 11.84
C ASN A 478 -15.07 -11.96 11.13
N ALA A 479 -14.99 -11.71 9.83
CA ALA A 479 -13.80 -11.92 9.03
C ALA A 479 -12.81 -10.76 9.19
N ASP A 480 -11.52 -11.05 9.05
CA ASP A 480 -10.51 -10.01 8.91
C ASP A 480 -10.57 -9.39 7.51
N LEU A 481 -11.21 -8.23 7.42
CA LEU A 481 -11.34 -7.44 6.19
C LEU A 481 -10.18 -6.47 5.97
N ARG A 482 -9.18 -6.44 6.86
CA ARG A 482 -8.06 -5.53 6.74
C ARG A 482 -7.19 -5.90 5.54
N ILE A 483 -6.83 -4.86 4.81
CA ILE A 483 -5.95 -4.83 3.65
C ILE A 483 -5.53 -3.37 3.46
N THR A 484 -4.33 -3.07 2.96
CA THR A 484 -3.98 -1.69 2.59
C THR A 484 -5.04 -1.10 1.66
N SER A 485 -5.25 0.21 1.68
CA SER A 485 -6.19 0.88 0.78
C SER A 485 -5.55 2.07 0.05
N VAL A 486 -4.33 1.90 -0.44
CA VAL A 486 -3.51 2.95 -1.09
C VAL A 486 -2.99 2.58 -2.47
N LEU A 487 -3.04 1.30 -2.85
CA LEU A 487 -2.44 0.80 -4.08
C LEU A 487 -3.30 1.11 -5.33
N PRO A 488 -2.70 1.18 -6.52
CA PRO A 488 -3.44 1.36 -7.76
C PRO A 488 -4.25 0.13 -8.14
N LYS A 489 -5.20 0.30 -9.07
CA LYS A 489 -5.81 -0.80 -9.83
C LYS A 489 -4.86 -1.24 -10.96
N ARG A 490 -4.35 -0.29 -11.74
CA ARG A 490 -3.40 -0.56 -12.84
C ARG A 490 -2.16 0.31 -12.74
N ILE A 491 -1.04 -0.25 -13.21
CA ILE A 491 0.22 0.46 -13.43
C ILE A 491 0.49 0.42 -14.92
N LEU A 492 0.57 1.60 -15.52
CA LEU A 492 0.70 1.80 -16.95
C LEU A 492 2.04 2.43 -17.32
N LEU A 493 2.45 2.27 -18.57
CA LEU A 493 3.70 2.78 -19.12
C LEU A 493 3.48 3.50 -20.44
N ALA A 494 4.11 4.67 -20.59
CA ALA A 494 4.35 5.30 -21.87
C ALA A 494 5.82 5.73 -21.99
N LYS A 495 6.31 5.86 -23.22
CA LYS A 495 7.63 6.40 -23.55
C LYS A 495 7.51 7.45 -24.63
N VAL A 496 8.18 8.57 -24.44
CA VAL A 496 8.24 9.65 -25.44
C VAL A 496 9.67 10.06 -25.71
N LYS A 497 9.92 10.53 -26.93
CA LYS A 497 11.19 11.16 -27.27
C LYS A 497 11.20 12.58 -26.71
N ASN A 498 12.33 12.99 -26.15
CA ASN A 498 12.47 14.36 -25.66
C ASN A 498 12.55 15.34 -26.85
N ILE A 499 11.93 16.51 -26.69
CA ILE A 499 11.94 17.56 -27.71
C ILE A 499 12.88 18.67 -27.22
N PRO A 500 14.10 18.81 -27.76
CA PRO A 500 14.96 19.92 -27.41
C PRO A 500 14.34 21.24 -27.91
N PRO A 501 14.36 22.30 -27.10
CA PRO A 501 13.99 23.63 -27.59
C PRO A 501 15.02 24.05 -28.63
N ASN A 502 14.56 24.56 -29.78
CA ASN A 502 15.41 25.03 -30.88
C ASN A 502 16.33 26.15 -30.36
N PRO A 503 17.62 25.90 -30.08
CA PRO A 503 18.45 26.90 -29.43
C PRO A 503 18.96 27.85 -30.50
N THR A 504 18.80 29.16 -30.29
CA THR A 504 19.68 30.09 -31.01
C THR A 504 20.97 30.21 -30.20
N GLN A 505 22.12 30.14 -30.88
CA GLN A 505 23.49 30.26 -30.32
C GLN A 505 23.67 31.42 -29.32
N ASN A 506 22.83 32.47 -29.36
CA ASN A 506 22.85 33.62 -28.47
C ASN A 506 22.13 33.44 -27.11
N GLN A 507 21.37 32.36 -26.89
CA GLN A 507 20.52 32.20 -25.70
C GLN A 507 21.22 31.57 -24.47
N LEU A 508 22.41 30.98 -24.64
CA LEU A 508 23.02 30.15 -23.59
C LEU A 508 24.12 30.83 -22.77
N ASN A 509 24.60 32.03 -23.14
CA ASN A 509 25.83 32.60 -22.58
C ASN A 509 25.70 33.79 -21.62
N THR A 510 24.50 34.19 -21.17
CA THR A 510 24.39 35.22 -20.12
C THR A 510 23.21 35.02 -19.16
N LYS A 511 23.34 35.51 -17.92
CA LYS A 511 22.23 35.67 -16.96
C LYS A 511 21.06 36.49 -17.54
N ALA A 512 21.32 37.34 -18.53
CA ALA A 512 20.28 38.10 -19.24
C ALA A 512 19.47 37.22 -20.19
N SER A 513 20.12 36.30 -20.91
CA SER A 513 19.47 35.32 -21.79
C SER A 513 18.62 34.30 -21.01
N GLN A 514 19.10 33.82 -19.86
CA GLN A 514 18.32 32.96 -18.93
C GLN A 514 17.02 33.65 -18.46
N LYS A 515 17.06 34.96 -18.23
CA LYS A 515 15.90 35.76 -17.80
C LYS A 515 14.91 36.05 -18.95
N GLN A 516 15.35 35.91 -20.19
CA GLN A 516 14.57 36.17 -21.40
C GLN A 516 13.90 34.89 -21.90
N GLU A 517 14.60 33.75 -21.90
CA GLU A 517 14.02 32.42 -22.14
C GLU A 517 13.00 32.03 -21.08
N SER A 518 13.29 32.24 -19.79
CA SER A 518 12.31 31.98 -18.72
C SER A 518 11.03 32.82 -18.88
N LYS A 519 11.12 34.05 -19.42
CA LYS A 519 9.96 34.87 -19.78
C LYS A 519 9.21 34.36 -21.01
N GLU A 520 9.92 33.83 -22.00
CA GLU A 520 9.34 33.32 -23.25
C GLU A 520 8.70 31.93 -23.05
N GLN A 521 9.34 31.05 -22.29
CA GLN A 521 8.75 29.80 -21.80
C GLN A 521 7.58 30.07 -20.85
N ALA A 522 7.68 31.04 -19.94
CA ALA A 522 6.52 31.45 -19.13
C ALA A 522 5.36 31.96 -19.99
N LYS A 523 5.63 32.64 -21.12
CA LYS A 523 4.60 33.05 -22.10
C LYS A 523 4.03 31.86 -22.89
N LYS A 524 4.84 30.85 -23.28
CA LYS A 524 4.36 29.62 -23.93
C LYS A 524 3.47 28.78 -23.00
N VAL A 525 3.92 28.57 -21.76
CA VAL A 525 3.18 27.89 -20.71
C VAL A 525 1.88 28.64 -20.36
N ALA A 526 1.91 29.98 -20.30
CA ALA A 526 0.72 30.80 -20.09
C ALA A 526 -0.28 30.76 -21.26
N LYS A 527 0.16 30.42 -22.47
CA LYS A 527 -0.70 30.17 -23.64
C LYS A 527 -1.19 28.72 -23.76
N GLY A 528 -0.74 27.82 -22.89
CA GLY A 528 -1.13 26.40 -22.89
C GLY A 528 -0.41 25.53 -23.93
N ASP A 529 0.69 26.01 -24.50
CA ASP A 529 1.51 25.27 -25.47
C ASP A 529 2.52 24.41 -24.70
N PHE A 530 2.20 23.13 -24.51
CA PHE A 530 3.03 22.14 -23.81
C PHE A 530 3.50 21.08 -24.79
N ASP A 531 4.76 20.64 -24.69
CA ASP A 531 5.33 19.65 -25.60
C ASP A 531 4.50 18.36 -25.65
N TYR A 532 4.08 17.87 -24.48
CA TYR A 532 3.16 16.74 -24.37
C TYR A 532 2.07 16.99 -23.33
N THR A 533 0.86 16.49 -23.60
CA THR A 533 -0.27 16.47 -22.67
C THR A 533 -0.77 15.05 -22.48
N ILE A 534 -1.03 14.69 -21.23
CA ILE A 534 -1.55 13.37 -20.84
C ILE A 534 -3.03 13.51 -20.54
N TYR A 535 -3.81 12.64 -21.17
CA TYR A 535 -5.26 12.57 -21.02
C TYR A 535 -5.67 11.27 -20.33
N ALA A 536 -6.67 11.38 -19.46
CA ALA A 536 -7.46 10.27 -18.95
C ALA A 536 -8.82 10.37 -19.64
N ASP A 537 -9.10 9.44 -20.55
CA ASP A 537 -10.14 9.54 -21.57
C ASP A 537 -10.04 10.89 -22.31
N LYS A 538 -10.93 11.85 -22.02
CA LYS A 538 -10.91 13.20 -22.63
C LYS A 538 -10.43 14.30 -21.68
N SER A 539 -10.11 13.95 -20.44
CA SER A 539 -9.75 14.91 -19.40
C SER A 539 -8.24 15.07 -19.33
N LYS A 540 -7.74 16.29 -19.49
CA LYS A 540 -6.33 16.62 -19.30
C LYS A 540 -5.93 16.42 -17.83
N ILE A 541 -4.98 15.52 -17.57
CA ILE A 541 -4.53 15.18 -16.21
C ILE A 541 -3.12 15.68 -15.88
N SER A 542 -2.25 15.85 -16.88
CA SER A 542 -0.88 16.34 -16.71
C SER A 542 -0.33 16.88 -18.03
N SER A 543 0.77 17.64 -17.94
CA SER A 543 1.53 18.12 -19.10
C SER A 543 3.03 18.05 -18.82
N ILE A 544 3.79 17.81 -19.88
CA ILE A 544 5.25 17.78 -19.88
C ILE A 544 5.76 18.91 -20.78
N ASN A 545 6.81 19.58 -20.32
CA ASN A 545 7.55 20.59 -21.04
C ASN A 545 9.05 20.30 -20.90
N PHE A 546 9.81 20.45 -21.97
CA PHE A 546 11.26 20.32 -21.96
C PHE A 546 11.90 21.71 -21.95
N ALA A 547 12.72 21.98 -20.94
CA ALA A 547 13.32 23.29 -20.73
C ALA A 547 14.80 23.18 -20.37
N LEU A 548 15.62 24.03 -21.00
CA LEU A 548 17.05 24.17 -20.68
C LEU A 548 17.28 24.54 -19.21
N GLU A 549 16.41 25.34 -18.60
CA GLU A 549 16.47 25.70 -17.18
C GLU A 549 16.50 24.45 -16.28
N SER A 550 15.76 23.41 -16.66
CA SER A 550 15.71 22.15 -15.92
C SER A 550 17.05 21.39 -15.96
N CYS A 551 17.87 21.55 -17.01
CA CYS A 551 19.22 20.98 -17.07
C CYS A 551 20.17 21.60 -16.03
N TYR A 552 20.00 22.90 -15.72
CA TYR A 552 20.78 23.55 -14.66
C TYR A 552 20.41 23.06 -13.26
N GLU A 553 19.13 22.71 -13.03
CA GLU A 553 18.72 22.07 -11.77
C GLU A 553 19.39 20.70 -11.60
N VAL A 554 19.38 19.89 -12.67
CA VAL A 554 20.06 18.58 -12.70
C VAL A 554 21.56 18.74 -12.39
N SER A 555 22.22 19.73 -12.99
CA SER A 555 23.63 20.04 -12.73
C SER A 555 23.88 20.37 -11.25
N LYS A 556 23.02 21.20 -10.62
CA LYS A 556 23.14 21.54 -9.18
C LYS A 556 22.92 20.35 -8.26
N GLU A 557 21.93 19.50 -8.54
CA GLU A 557 21.66 18.27 -7.77
C GLU A 557 22.85 17.30 -7.85
N SER A 558 23.49 17.19 -9.03
CA SER A 558 24.71 16.39 -9.18
C SER A 558 25.89 16.91 -8.33
N ALA A 559 25.96 18.22 -8.10
CA ALA A 559 27.02 18.86 -7.30
C ALA A 559 26.79 18.75 -5.78
N GLN A 560 25.53 18.77 -5.31
CA GLN A 560 25.21 18.65 -3.88
C GLN A 560 25.51 17.26 -3.29
N LYS A 561 25.67 16.23 -4.13
CA LYS A 561 26.11 14.89 -3.70
C LYS A 561 27.50 14.86 -3.02
N SER A 562 28.29 15.93 -3.10
CA SER A 562 29.58 16.01 -2.40
C SER A 562 29.55 16.69 -1.02
N GLN A 563 28.44 17.31 -0.59
CA GLN A 563 28.36 18.01 0.70
C GLN A 563 26.97 17.87 1.36
N GLU A 564 26.93 17.08 2.43
CA GLU A 564 25.90 16.98 3.47
C GLU A 564 24.41 16.81 3.05
N SER A 565 23.95 15.60 3.30
CA SER A 565 22.61 15.03 3.17
C SER A 565 21.55 15.60 4.15
N LYS A 566 21.41 16.91 4.30
CA LYS A 566 20.33 17.52 5.10
C LYS A 566 19.87 18.88 4.56
N LYS A 567 18.95 18.84 3.58
CA LYS A 567 17.78 19.72 3.39
C LYS A 567 17.32 19.61 1.94
N ILE A 568 16.33 18.75 1.70
CA ILE A 568 15.61 18.73 0.43
C ILE A 568 14.89 20.08 0.30
N LYS A 569 15.34 20.92 -0.64
CA LYS A 569 14.67 22.19 -0.94
C LYS A 569 13.36 21.91 -1.65
N LYS A 570 12.29 22.51 -1.14
CA LYS A 570 10.92 22.49 -1.66
C LYS A 570 10.88 22.79 -3.17
N ARG A 571 10.58 21.79 -4.01
CA ARG A 571 10.01 22.05 -5.35
C ARG A 571 8.57 22.57 -5.16
N LYS A 572 8.19 23.60 -5.92
CA LYS A 572 6.90 24.29 -5.79
C LYS A 572 5.73 23.29 -5.96
N LYS A 573 4.91 23.18 -4.91
CA LYS A 573 3.68 22.39 -4.88
C LYS A 573 2.68 22.86 -5.96
N GLY A 574 2.20 21.93 -6.79
CA GLY A 574 0.88 22.03 -7.43
C GLY A 574 0.82 22.50 -8.89
N SER A 575 1.93 22.60 -9.61
CA SER A 575 1.86 22.87 -11.06
C SER A 575 1.36 21.63 -11.80
N LYS A 576 0.36 21.75 -12.69
CA LYS A 576 -0.06 20.64 -13.59
C LYS A 576 1.00 20.31 -14.66
N THR A 577 2.11 21.04 -14.67
CA THR A 577 3.16 20.97 -15.68
C THR A 577 4.48 20.51 -15.06
N LEU A 578 5.05 19.45 -15.62
CA LEU A 578 6.40 18.97 -15.37
C LEU A 578 7.37 19.64 -16.33
N SER A 579 8.50 20.14 -15.81
CA SER A 579 9.58 20.70 -16.62
C SER A 579 10.79 19.77 -16.52
N LEU A 580 11.32 19.33 -17.65
CA LEU A 580 12.38 18.32 -17.74
C LEU A 580 13.55 18.82 -18.58
N CYS A 581 14.75 18.31 -18.30
CA CYS A 581 15.88 18.54 -19.19
C CYS A 581 15.68 17.74 -20.49
N PRO A 582 15.76 18.38 -21.68
CA PRO A 582 15.63 17.67 -22.96
C PRO A 582 16.80 16.72 -23.24
N TYR A 583 17.98 17.01 -22.70
CA TYR A 583 19.23 16.30 -23.01
C TYR A 583 19.57 15.20 -22.02
N THR A 584 18.60 14.72 -21.25
CA THR A 584 18.78 13.62 -20.27
C THR A 584 17.71 12.56 -20.47
N HIS A 585 18.01 11.33 -20.10
CA HIS A 585 17.00 10.31 -19.92
C HIS A 585 16.19 10.64 -18.66
N ASN A 586 14.86 10.55 -18.73
CA ASN A 586 13.98 10.89 -17.61
C ASN A 586 13.04 9.74 -17.25
N ILE A 587 12.79 9.55 -15.95
CA ILE A 587 11.70 8.72 -15.44
C ILE A 587 10.74 9.62 -14.68
N ILE A 588 9.48 9.60 -15.07
CA ILE A 588 8.38 10.31 -14.40
C ILE A 588 7.44 9.29 -13.79
N TYR A 589 6.97 9.62 -12.60
CA TYR A 589 5.89 8.90 -11.94
C TYR A 589 4.64 9.77 -11.82
N LEU A 590 3.49 9.19 -12.13
CA LEU A 590 2.18 9.81 -11.99
C LEU A 590 1.28 8.91 -11.14
N ARG A 591 0.62 9.49 -10.13
CA ARG A 591 -0.49 8.84 -9.41
C ARG A 591 -1.78 9.56 -9.73
N HIS A 592 -2.62 8.96 -10.57
CA HIS A 592 -3.93 9.51 -10.91
C HIS A 592 -5.00 8.98 -9.96
N THR A 593 -5.59 9.89 -9.17
CA THR A 593 -6.78 9.65 -8.34
C THR A 593 -7.98 10.38 -8.93
N LYS A 594 -9.19 10.08 -8.47
CA LYS A 594 -10.41 10.74 -8.98
C LYS A 594 -10.42 12.25 -8.71
N ALA A 595 -9.76 12.68 -7.63
CA ALA A 595 -9.67 14.10 -7.29
C ALA A 595 -8.49 14.81 -7.94
N LYS A 596 -7.33 14.15 -8.02
CA LYS A 596 -6.08 14.80 -8.40
C LYS A 596 -5.06 13.83 -8.97
N THR A 597 -4.22 14.36 -9.87
CA THR A 597 -3.00 13.69 -10.32
C THR A 597 -1.79 14.24 -9.57
N TYR A 598 -1.04 13.36 -8.94
CA TYR A 598 0.25 13.64 -8.31
C TYR A 598 1.36 13.26 -9.29
N HIS A 599 2.46 14.02 -9.30
CA HIS A 599 3.55 13.83 -10.24
C HIS A 599 4.90 13.94 -9.54
N LYS A 600 5.88 13.17 -10.02
CA LYS A 600 7.24 13.15 -9.51
C LYS A 600 8.22 12.94 -10.65
N ILE A 601 9.37 13.61 -10.58
CA ILE A 601 10.52 13.31 -11.42
C ILE A 601 11.38 12.36 -10.60
N LEU A 602 11.46 11.10 -11.02
CA LEU A 602 12.20 10.05 -10.32
C LEU A 602 13.65 9.96 -10.80
N PHE A 603 13.89 10.32 -12.05
CA PHE A 603 15.23 10.26 -12.63
C PHE A 603 15.35 11.32 -13.72
N SER A 604 16.51 11.98 -13.80
CA SER A 604 16.86 12.92 -14.85
C SER A 604 18.39 13.01 -14.94
N ARG A 605 19.01 12.18 -15.79
CA ARG A 605 20.47 12.10 -16.00
C ARG A 605 20.87 11.58 -17.37
#